data_AF-A0A0C2GUQ6-F1
#
_entry.id   AF-A0A0C2GUQ6-F1
#
_cell.length_a   1.000
_cell.length_b   1.000
_cell.length_c   1.000
_cell.angle_alpha   90.00
_cell.angle_beta   90.00
_cell.angle_gamma   90.00
#
_symmetry.space_group_name_H-M   'P 1'
#
loop_
_entity.id
_entity.type
_entity.pdbx_description
1 polymer ?
#
loop_
_entity_poly.entity_id
_entity_poly.type
_entity_poly.pdbx_seq_one_letter_code
_entity_poly.pdbx_strand_id
1 'polypeptide(L)'
;MRLSPVDRIFTRIGANDRLVCVGVCTWDFSTFDGTAIASAVLSELSRRVQCRSFFSTHYHSLCRAASVNPNIALAHMACMVENENEDDPTEESVTFLYRLTAGVCPKSYGFYAARLAGVRPEVCTRKSAFL
;
A
#
# COMPACT_ATOMS: atom_id res chain seq x y z
N MET A 1 -15.61 24.03 14.78
CA MET A 1 -14.30 23.72 14.16
C MET A 1 -14.43 22.36 13.47
N ARG A 2 -14.44 22.29 12.13
CA ARG A 2 -14.51 21.02 11.39
C ARG A 2 -13.10 20.45 11.32
N LEU A 3 -12.82 19.40 12.10
CA LEU A 3 -11.55 18.68 12.05
C LEU A 3 -11.38 18.02 10.69
N SER A 4 -10.17 18.09 10.11
CA SER A 4 -9.86 17.38 8.88
C SER A 4 -9.91 15.86 9.11
N PRO A 5 -10.09 15.04 8.06
CA PRO A 5 -10.06 13.59 8.18
C PRO A 5 -8.78 13.07 8.88
N VAL A 6 -7.65 13.75 8.66
CA VAL A 6 -6.36 13.44 9.29
C VAL A 6 -6.39 13.74 10.79
N ASP A 7 -6.94 14.89 11.18
CA ASP A 7 -7.07 15.25 12.60
C ASP A 7 -7.98 14.27 13.36
N ARG A 8 -9.00 13.71 12.69
CA ARG A 8 -9.87 12.68 13.29
C ARG A 8 -9.12 11.38 13.58
N ILE A 9 -8.10 11.03 12.78
CA ILE A 9 -7.23 9.88 13.06
C ILE A 9 -6.49 10.13 14.37
N PHE A 10 -5.87 11.31 14.54
CA PHE A 10 -5.09 11.66 15.73
C PHE A 10 -5.93 11.90 16.99
N THR A 11 -7.10 12.55 16.88
CA THR A 11 -7.93 12.94 18.04
C THR A 11 -8.61 11.72 18.70
N ARG A 12 -8.70 10.57 18.02
CA ARG A 12 -9.27 9.33 18.56
C ARG A 12 -8.23 8.38 19.18
N ILE A 13 -6.94 8.72 19.09
CA ILE A 13 -5.81 7.97 19.66
C ILE A 13 -5.69 8.27 21.17
N GLY A 14 -6.74 7.91 21.90
CA GLY A 14 -6.76 7.92 23.36
C GLY A 14 -7.43 6.64 23.86
N ALA A 15 -6.77 5.99 24.81
CA ALA A 15 -7.14 4.78 25.56
C ALA A 15 -6.61 3.43 25.02
N ASN A 16 -5.57 2.98 25.72
CA ASN A 16 -4.89 1.69 25.94
C ASN A 16 -5.33 0.37 25.24
N ASP A 17 -6.45 0.25 24.53
CA ASP A 17 -6.90 -1.03 23.93
C ASP A 17 -7.49 -0.88 22.50
N ARG A 18 -7.20 0.23 21.80
CA ARG A 18 -7.81 0.52 20.49
C ARG A 18 -6.95 0.05 19.33
N LEU A 19 -7.49 -0.87 18.52
CA LEU A 19 -7.00 -1.20 17.19
C LEU A 19 -7.21 0.00 16.25
N VAL A 20 -6.15 0.51 15.64
CA VAL A 20 -6.22 1.63 14.68
C VAL A 20 -6.01 1.09 13.26
N CYS A 21 -7.00 1.25 12.39
CA CYS A 21 -6.85 0.96 10.97
C CYS A 21 -6.65 2.25 10.20
N VAL A 22 -5.44 2.44 9.64
CA VAL A 22 -5.12 3.56 8.77
C VAL A 22 -5.05 3.04 7.32
N GLY A 23 -6.05 3.42 6.53
CA GLY A 23 -6.07 3.20 5.08
C GLY A 23 -5.40 4.36 4.34
N VAL A 24 -5.19 4.19 3.04
CA VAL A 24 -4.60 5.17 2.11
C VAL A 24 -5.37 6.49 2.06
N CYS A 25 -5.21 7.34 3.06
CA CYS A 25 -5.83 8.66 3.18
C CYS A 25 -5.06 9.76 2.41
N THR A 26 -4.11 9.39 1.54
CA THR A 26 -3.23 10.33 0.82
C THR A 26 -3.44 10.32 -0.69
N TRP A 27 -4.51 9.71 -1.21
CA TRP A 27 -4.77 9.60 -2.65
C TRP A 27 -4.92 10.96 -3.36
N ASP A 28 -5.37 11.99 -2.64
CA ASP A 28 -5.56 13.35 -3.17
C ASP A 28 -4.27 14.20 -3.21
N PHE A 29 -3.14 13.67 -2.73
CA PHE A 29 -1.87 14.39 -2.67
C PHE A 29 -0.89 13.90 -3.74
N SER A 30 0.00 14.78 -4.20
CA SER A 30 1.15 14.41 -5.03
C SER A 30 1.87 13.19 -4.44
N THR A 31 2.35 12.28 -5.29
CA THR A 31 2.97 11.01 -4.87
C THR A 31 4.07 11.21 -3.82
N PHE A 32 4.86 12.29 -3.95
CA PHE A 32 5.94 12.60 -3.02
C PHE A 32 5.41 13.10 -1.67
N ASP A 33 4.47 14.04 -1.69
CA ASP A 33 3.86 14.61 -0.49
C ASP A 33 3.04 13.55 0.27
N GLY A 34 2.31 12.70 -0.47
CA GLY A 34 1.57 11.58 0.09
C GLY A 34 2.48 10.55 0.76
N THR A 35 3.64 10.24 0.16
CA THR A 35 4.65 9.37 0.78
C THR A 35 5.22 10.00 2.04
N ALA A 36 5.50 11.30 2.03
CA ALA A 36 6.04 12.02 3.20
C ALA A 36 5.06 12.02 4.38
N ILE A 37 3.78 12.32 4.13
CA ILE A 37 2.72 12.28 5.14
C ILE A 37 2.54 10.87 5.70
N ALA A 38 2.47 9.85 4.81
CA ALA A 38 2.33 8.47 5.22
C ALA A 38 3.51 7.99 6.10
N SER A 39 4.73 8.39 5.74
CA SER A 39 5.94 8.13 6.54
C SER A 39 5.88 8.78 7.92
N ALA A 40 5.48 10.06 7.99
CA ALA A 40 5.33 10.77 9.26
C ALA A 40 4.30 10.10 10.17
N VAL A 41 3.12 9.76 9.64
CA VAL A 41 2.06 9.06 10.39
C VAL A 41 2.55 7.70 10.89
N LEU A 42 3.20 6.90 10.03
CA LEU A 42 3.73 5.59 10.41
C LEU A 42 4.80 5.69 11.50
N SER A 43 5.67 6.70 11.42
CA SER A 43 6.69 7.00 12.44
C SER A 43 6.04 7.36 13.79
N GLU A 44 5.02 8.22 13.78
CA GLU A 44 4.31 8.61 15.01
C GLU A 44 3.56 7.43 15.65
N LEU A 45 2.90 6.60 14.84
CA LEU A 45 2.23 5.39 15.31
C LEU A 45 3.21 4.39 15.95
N SER A 46 4.36 4.16 15.31
CA SER A 46 5.34 3.17 15.76
C SER A 46 6.22 3.63 16.92
N ARG A 47 6.48 4.94 17.06
CA ARG A 47 7.41 5.49 18.08
C ARG A 47 6.70 6.10 19.28
N ARG A 48 5.63 6.87 19.07
CA ARG A 48 4.99 7.63 20.16
C ARG A 48 3.72 6.96 20.66
N VAL A 49 2.84 6.57 19.75
CA VAL A 49 1.52 6.02 20.11
C VAL A 49 1.64 4.57 20.58
N GLN A 50 2.42 3.76 19.87
CA GLN A 50 2.66 2.35 20.15
C GLN A 50 1.37 1.52 20.33
N CYS A 51 0.29 1.88 19.63
CA CYS A 51 -0.95 1.11 19.62
C CYS A 51 -0.91 0.00 18.55
N ARG A 52 -1.73 -1.04 18.75
CA ARG A 52 -1.95 -2.06 17.71
C ARG A 52 -2.59 -1.40 16.51
N SER A 53 -1.90 -1.42 15.36
CA SER A 53 -2.35 -0.72 14.16
C SER A 53 -2.19 -1.58 12.91
N PHE A 54 -3.14 -1.44 11.98
CA PHE A 54 -2.99 -1.88 10.60
C PHE A 54 -2.82 -0.65 9.71
N PHE A 55 -1.73 -0.63 8.95
CA PHE A 55 -1.41 0.45 8.02
C PHE A 55 -1.35 -0.10 6.59
N SER A 56 -2.34 0.24 5.76
CA SER A 56 -2.40 -0.19 4.36
C SER A 56 -1.84 0.90 3.46
N THR A 57 -0.89 0.56 2.58
CA THR A 57 -0.24 1.50 1.66
C THR A 57 0.04 0.86 0.31
N HIS A 58 0.06 1.68 -0.75
CA HIS A 58 0.53 1.28 -2.09
C HIS A 58 1.98 1.75 -2.36
N TYR A 59 2.58 2.51 -1.45
CA TYR A 59 3.95 3.02 -1.58
C TYR A 59 4.98 1.95 -1.20
N HIS A 60 5.58 1.29 -2.20
CA HIS A 60 6.63 0.28 -1.98
C HIS A 60 7.89 0.86 -1.32
N SER A 61 8.24 2.11 -1.64
CA SER A 61 9.34 2.84 -1.01
C SER A 61 9.17 2.97 0.50
N LEU A 62 7.94 3.23 0.96
CA LEU A 62 7.61 3.31 2.38
C LEU A 62 7.75 1.95 3.07
N CYS A 63 7.31 0.86 2.44
CA CYS A 63 7.46 -0.49 2.99
C CYS A 63 8.94 -0.85 3.21
N ARG A 64 9.82 -0.49 2.26
CA ARG A 64 11.28 -0.64 2.41
C ARG A 64 11.84 0.20 3.56
N ALA A 65 11.43 1.46 3.69
CA ALA A 65 11.88 2.30 4.79
C ALA A 65 11.35 1.84 6.16
N ALA A 66 10.19 1.20 6.19
CA ALA A 66 9.58 0.68 7.41
C ALA A 66 10.19 -0.66 7.87
N SER A 67 10.84 -1.42 6.98
CA SER A 67 11.43 -2.73 7.30
C SER A 67 12.55 -2.67 8.34
N VAL A 68 13.14 -1.48 8.54
CA VAL A 68 14.23 -1.24 9.48
C VAL A 68 13.72 -1.06 10.92
N ASN A 69 12.42 -0.86 11.11
CA ASN A 69 11.83 -0.60 12.42
C ASN A 69 11.36 -1.91 13.07
N PRO A 70 11.87 -2.29 14.26
CA PRO A 70 11.51 -3.55 14.92
C PRO A 70 10.04 -3.61 15.37
N ASN A 71 9.36 -2.46 15.49
CA ASN A 71 7.96 -2.39 15.88
C ASN A 71 7.00 -2.55 14.69
N ILE A 72 7.52 -2.71 13.47
CA ILE A 72 6.72 -2.80 12.25
C ILE A 72 6.91 -4.17 11.60
N ALA A 73 5.83 -4.94 11.53
CA ALA A 73 5.78 -6.16 10.75
C ALA A 73 5.20 -5.85 9.37
N LEU A 74 5.93 -6.24 8.31
CA LEU A 74 5.47 -6.10 6.93
C LEU A 74 4.69 -7.35 6.53
N ALA A 75 3.56 -7.14 5.88
CA ALA A 75 2.76 -8.20 5.30
C ALA A 75 2.09 -7.72 4.01
N HIS A 76 1.78 -8.65 3.12
CA HIS A 76 1.06 -8.42 1.88
C HIS A 76 0.06 -9.55 1.62
N MET A 77 -0.91 -9.30 0.74
CA MET A 77 -1.84 -10.34 0.31
C MET A 77 -1.18 -11.19 -0.77
N ALA A 78 -1.12 -12.50 -0.55
CA ALA A 78 -0.55 -13.44 -1.48
C ALA A 78 -1.35 -13.50 -2.78
N CYS A 79 -0.61 -13.62 -3.88
CA CYS A 79 -1.13 -13.83 -5.21
C CYS A 79 -0.32 -14.93 -5.90
N MET A 80 -0.96 -15.63 -6.81
CA MET A 80 -0.31 -16.51 -7.77
C MET A 80 -0.31 -15.82 -9.12
N VAL A 81 0.85 -15.80 -9.76
CA VAL A 81 1.02 -15.28 -11.12
C VAL A 81 1.25 -16.48 -12.03
N GLU A 82 0.42 -16.60 -13.05
CA GLU A 82 0.56 -17.54 -14.15
C GLU A 82 1.01 -16.77 -15.39
N ASN A 83 1.80 -17.42 -16.25
CA ASN A 83 2.39 -16.80 -17.44
C ASN A 83 3.21 -15.55 -17.10
N GLU A 84 4.01 -15.60 -16.03
CA GLU A 84 4.92 -14.52 -15.68
C GLU A 84 5.97 -14.39 -16.79
N ASN A 85 5.90 -13.29 -17.55
CA ASN A 85 6.79 -13.00 -18.67
C ASN A 85 7.38 -11.61 -18.48
N GLU A 86 8.69 -11.53 -18.32
CA GLU A 86 9.40 -10.26 -18.09
C GLU A 86 9.35 -9.34 -19.32
N ASP A 87 9.21 -9.92 -20.52
CA ASP A 87 9.15 -9.17 -21.79
C ASP A 87 7.75 -8.61 -22.08
N ASP A 88 6.69 -9.25 -21.58
CA ASP A 88 5.31 -8.77 -21.74
C ASP A 88 4.46 -8.96 -20.46
N PRO A 89 4.47 -7.97 -19.55
CA PRO A 89 3.68 -8.02 -18.33
C PRO A 89 2.17 -7.88 -18.57
N THR A 90 1.71 -7.71 -19.82
CA THR A 90 0.28 -7.56 -20.13
C THR A 90 -0.45 -8.91 -20.26
N GLU A 91 0.28 -10.01 -20.48
CA GLU A 91 -0.28 -11.35 -20.58
C GLU A 91 -0.40 -12.08 -19.24
N GLU A 92 0.24 -11.57 -18.18
CA GLU A 92 0.22 -12.16 -16.84
C GLU A 92 -1.22 -12.42 -16.35
N SER A 93 -1.46 -13.58 -15.76
CA SER A 93 -2.74 -13.92 -15.11
C SER A 93 -2.52 -13.98 -13.60
N VAL A 94 -3.22 -13.13 -12.85
CA VAL A 94 -3.04 -13.02 -11.40
C VAL A 94 -4.25 -13.56 -10.66
N THR A 95 -4.03 -14.59 -9.84
CA THR A 95 -5.03 -15.14 -8.94
C THR A 95 -4.79 -14.63 -7.52
N PHE A 96 -5.74 -13.88 -6.97
CA PHE A 96 -5.67 -13.40 -5.59
C PHE A 96 -6.06 -14.51 -4.62
N LEU A 97 -5.13 -14.92 -3.75
CA LEU A 97 -5.34 -16.04 -2.82
C LEU A 97 -6.03 -15.62 -1.51
N TYR A 98 -6.23 -14.31 -1.30
CA TYR A 98 -6.80 -13.74 -0.06
C TYR A 98 -6.10 -14.21 1.22
N ARG A 99 -4.83 -14.62 1.13
CA ARG A 99 -4.01 -15.06 2.25
C ARG A 99 -3.01 -13.97 2.61
N LEU A 100 -2.96 -13.57 3.88
CA LEU A 100 -1.94 -12.64 4.37
C LEU A 100 -0.61 -13.38 4.55
N THR A 101 0.45 -12.89 3.91
CA THR A 101 1.80 -13.45 3.95
C THR A 101 2.78 -12.38 4.45
N ALA A 102 3.79 -12.80 5.21
CA ALA A 102 4.82 -11.90 5.71
C ALA A 102 5.70 -11.35 4.57
N GLY A 103 6.23 -10.14 4.76
CA GLY A 103 7.11 -9.47 3.81
C GLY A 103 6.39 -8.46 2.91
N VAL A 104 7.16 -7.83 2.02
CA VAL A 104 6.69 -6.84 1.04
C VAL A 104 6.29 -7.55 -0.24
N CYS A 105 5.24 -7.07 -0.89
CA CYS A 105 4.84 -7.56 -2.20
C CYS A 105 5.98 -7.34 -3.22
N PRO A 106 6.38 -8.36 -3.99
CA PRO A 106 7.52 -8.24 -4.91
C PRO A 106 7.21 -7.37 -6.14
N LYS A 107 5.97 -7.43 -6.65
CA LYS A 107 5.50 -6.69 -7.83
C LYS A 107 4.11 -6.11 -7.60
N SER A 108 3.77 -5.06 -8.36
CA SER A 108 2.43 -4.47 -8.38
C SER A 108 1.65 -4.91 -9.61
N TYR A 109 0.46 -5.47 -9.42
CA TYR A 109 -0.35 -6.04 -10.52
C TYR A 109 -1.36 -5.06 -11.13
N GLY A 110 -0.94 -3.81 -11.32
CA GLY A 110 -1.81 -2.73 -11.82
C GLY A 110 -2.31 -2.98 -13.25
N PHE A 111 -1.47 -3.57 -14.12
CA PHE A 111 -1.87 -3.91 -15.49
C PHE A 111 -2.95 -4.98 -15.53
N TYR A 112 -2.81 -6.02 -14.72
CA TYR A 112 -3.84 -7.06 -14.59
C TYR A 112 -5.17 -6.48 -14.07
N ALA A 113 -5.13 -5.58 -13.07
CA ALA A 113 -6.33 -4.88 -12.59
C ALA A 113 -6.98 -4.01 -13.68
N ALA A 114 -6.20 -3.34 -14.52
CA ALA A 114 -6.71 -2.57 -15.66
C ALA A 114 -7.36 -3.47 -16.72
N ARG A 115 -6.77 -4.63 -17.00
CA ARG A 115 -7.34 -5.64 -17.92
C ARG A 115 -8.68 -6.16 -17.40
N LEU A 116 -8.78 -6.47 -16.11
CA LEU A 116 -10.04 -6.85 -15.46
C LEU A 116 -11.10 -5.74 -15.54
N ALA A 117 -10.69 -4.47 -15.47
CA ALA A 117 -11.58 -3.33 -15.61
C ALA A 117 -12.01 -3.05 -17.07
N GLY A 118 -11.58 -3.87 -18.04
CA GLY A 118 -11.90 -3.70 -19.46
C GLY A 118 -11.15 -2.56 -20.14
N VAL A 119 -10.02 -2.12 -19.57
CA VAL A 119 -9.15 -1.14 -20.24
C VAL A 119 -8.56 -1.79 -21.49
N ARG A 120 -8.63 -1.07 -22.62
CA ARG A 120 -8.14 -1.58 -23.90
C ARG A 120 -6.64 -1.91 -23.84
N PRO A 121 -6.18 -3.04 -24.40
CA PRO A 121 -4.78 -3.47 -24.36
C PRO A 121 -3.82 -2.39 -24.86
N GLU A 122 -4.17 -1.68 -25.94
CA GLU A 122 -3.33 -0.64 -26.53
C GLU A 122 -2.98 0.50 -25.56
N VAL A 123 -3.81 0.74 -24.54
CA VAL A 123 -3.57 1.75 -23.50
C VAL A 123 -2.60 1.23 -22.44
N CYS A 124 -2.65 -0.07 -22.14
CA CYS A 124 -1.79 -0.74 -21.18
C CYS A 124 -0.36 -0.94 -21.74
N THR A 125 -0.22 -1.29 -23.02
CA THR A 125 1.10 -1.51 -23.67
C THR A 125 1.93 -0.23 -23.76
N ARG A 126 1.33 0.96 -23.76
CA ARG A 126 2.07 2.23 -23.90
C ARG A 126 2.97 2.57 -22.70
N LYS A 127 2.73 1.96 -21.52
CA LYS A 127 3.52 2.22 -20.30
C LYS A 127 4.55 1.15 -19.98
N SER A 128 4.53 -0.03 -20.62
CA SER A 128 5.61 -1.02 -20.44
C SER A 128 6.96 -0.51 -20.96
N ALA A 129 6.98 0.53 -21.81
CA ALA A 129 8.20 1.21 -22.25
C ALA A 129 8.80 2.23 -21.25
N PHE A 130 8.15 2.49 -20.10
CA PHE A 130 8.56 3.51 -19.11
C PHE A 130 8.84 2.95 -17.71
N LEU A 131 8.70 1.64 -17.51
CA LEU A 131 9.08 0.91 -16.30
C LEU A 131 10.37 0.15 -16.55
#